data_AF-A0A6N9ZJ11-F1
#
_entry.id   AF-A0A6N9ZJ11-F1
#
_cell.length_a   1.000
_cell.length_b   1.000
_cell.length_c   1.000
_cell.angle_alpha   90.00
_cell.angle_beta   90.00
_cell.angle_gamma   90.00
#
_symmetry.space_group_name_H-M   'P 1'
#
loop_
_entity.id
_entity.type
_entity.pdbx_description
1 polymer ?
#
loop_
_entity_poly.entity_id
_entity_poly.type
_entity_poly.pdbx_seq_one_letter_code
_entity_poly.pdbx_strand_id
1 'polypeptide(L)'
;MYDWATWLLAQIPLALIVAVAFFGRDILASWFNAKTKHSFDAKLEALKTDLAAKGREIDALRAGPMSTRAARQAIIDKRRVEAVDQFWGALKVMQPGKAAAGILGALPFDDVAELTKKDAKAREMFNSFGDTAKAVEVFNHQAHAAEPYLSPLAIGLMKAYSMGVAFCQIQIAILRTGIGKDAISASSTETILKALSAALPDWSTYIQKHGVAVVHHVLDEIEKRILAELQRILDGKEDDEAEVASAARMIELARDAERGLQQAKMEAETGGKLPRGGAAAIRAQRPAEKPDRA
;
A
#
# COMPACT_ATOMS: atom_id res chain seq x y z
N MET A 1 -86.44 -75.72 -4.06
CA MET A 1 -85.23 -76.42 -4.51
C MET A 1 -84.34 -75.38 -5.16
N TYR A 2 -83.22 -75.02 -4.52
CA TYR A 2 -82.24 -74.13 -5.14
C TYR A 2 -81.54 -74.90 -6.28
N ASP A 3 -81.55 -74.31 -7.47
CA ASP A 3 -80.99 -74.90 -8.68
C ASP A 3 -79.46 -74.78 -8.64
N TRP A 4 -78.80 -75.77 -8.06
CA TRP A 4 -77.34 -75.86 -7.90
C TRP A 4 -76.57 -75.69 -9.22
N ALA A 5 -77.21 -75.94 -10.37
CA ALA A 5 -76.64 -75.70 -11.68
C ALA A 5 -76.40 -74.20 -11.96
N THR A 6 -77.30 -73.32 -11.50
CA THR A 6 -77.13 -71.86 -11.64
C THR A 6 -76.00 -71.32 -10.77
N TRP A 7 -75.76 -71.92 -9.60
CA TRP A 7 -74.63 -71.57 -8.73
C TRP A 7 -73.29 -71.98 -9.36
N LEU A 8 -73.23 -73.15 -9.98
CA LEU A 8 -72.01 -73.67 -10.61
C LEU A 8 -71.66 -72.91 -11.90
N LEU A 9 -72.67 -72.56 -12.71
CA LEU A 9 -72.51 -71.70 -13.89
C LEU A 9 -72.08 -70.27 -13.53
N ALA A 10 -72.49 -69.76 -12.36
CA ALA A 10 -72.07 -68.44 -11.88
C ALA A 10 -70.58 -68.37 -11.47
N GLN A 11 -69.93 -69.50 -11.20
CA GLN A 11 -68.49 -69.53 -10.85
C GLN A 11 -67.56 -69.55 -12.07
N ILE A 12 -68.07 -69.93 -13.25
CA ILE A 12 -67.29 -69.98 -14.51
C ILE A 12 -66.65 -68.62 -14.86
N PRO A 13 -67.33 -67.46 -14.81
CA PRO A 13 -66.68 -66.18 -15.11
C PRO A 13 -65.57 -65.83 -14.11
N LEU A 14 -65.68 -66.24 -12.84
CA LEU A 14 -64.64 -66.01 -11.84
C LEU A 14 -63.41 -66.89 -12.11
N ALA A 15 -63.62 -68.17 -12.42
CA ALA A 15 -62.54 -69.09 -12.79
C ALA A 15 -61.82 -68.65 -14.07
N LEU A 16 -62.56 -68.11 -15.05
CA LEU A 16 -61.99 -67.55 -16.28
C LEU A 16 -61.11 -66.31 -15.99
N ILE A 17 -61.57 -65.40 -15.12
CA ILE A 17 -60.78 -64.22 -14.72
C ILE A 17 -59.50 -64.65 -13.99
N VAL A 18 -59.58 -65.64 -13.08
CA VAL A 18 -58.41 -66.17 -12.37
C VAL A 18 -57.44 -66.86 -13.33
N ALA A 19 -57.93 -67.64 -14.29
CA ALA A 19 -57.09 -68.27 -15.31
C ALA A 19 -56.40 -67.24 -16.21
N VAL A 20 -57.13 -66.22 -16.67
CA VAL A 20 -56.58 -65.12 -17.47
C VAL A 20 -55.56 -64.31 -16.67
N ALA A 21 -55.81 -64.07 -15.38
CA ALA A 21 -54.85 -63.40 -14.49
C ALA A 21 -53.59 -64.26 -14.26
N PHE A 22 -53.75 -65.58 -14.10
CA PHE A 22 -52.64 -66.50 -13.87
C PHE A 22 -51.74 -66.64 -15.10
N PHE A 23 -52.32 -66.81 -16.30
CA PHE A 23 -51.55 -66.87 -17.55
C PHE A 23 -51.07 -65.50 -18.04
N GLY A 24 -51.81 -64.44 -17.74
CA GLY A 24 -51.43 -63.06 -18.04
C GLY A 24 -50.36 -62.50 -17.12
N ARG A 25 -50.04 -63.15 -15.99
CA ARG A 25 -49.09 -62.63 -14.99
C ARG A 25 -47.70 -62.38 -15.56
N ASP A 26 -47.20 -63.26 -16.42
CA ASP A 26 -45.85 -63.17 -16.98
C ASP A 26 -45.77 -62.09 -18.07
N ILE A 27 -46.86 -61.90 -18.81
CA ILE A 27 -47.01 -60.83 -19.81
C ILE A 27 -47.12 -59.46 -19.10
N LEU A 28 -47.92 -59.37 -18.03
CA LEU A 28 -48.07 -58.15 -17.24
C LEU A 28 -46.78 -57.80 -16.49
N ALA A 29 -46.09 -58.79 -15.92
CA ALA A 29 -44.81 -58.58 -15.24
C ALA A 29 -43.71 -58.12 -16.20
N SER A 30 -43.60 -58.74 -17.38
CA SER A 30 -42.62 -58.32 -18.39
C SER A 30 -42.91 -56.93 -18.96
N TRP A 31 -44.18 -56.59 -19.20
CA TRP A 31 -44.57 -55.24 -19.62
C TRP A 31 -44.29 -54.19 -18.55
N PHE A 32 -44.64 -54.47 -17.29
CA PHE A 32 -44.37 -53.55 -16.18
C PHE A 32 -42.86 -53.36 -15.96
N ASN A 33 -42.08 -54.45 -16.01
CA ASN A 33 -40.62 -54.40 -15.90
C ASN A 33 -39.96 -53.68 -17.07
N ALA A 34 -40.43 -53.87 -18.30
CA ALA A 34 -39.92 -53.15 -19.46
C ALA A 34 -40.22 -51.65 -19.35
N LYS A 35 -41.42 -51.28 -18.91
CA LYS A 35 -41.83 -49.89 -18.72
C LYS A 35 -41.07 -49.21 -17.58
N THR A 36 -40.91 -49.89 -16.44
CA THR A 36 -40.13 -49.36 -15.31
C THR A 36 -38.67 -49.24 -15.69
N LYS A 37 -38.07 -50.28 -16.28
CA LYS A 37 -36.67 -50.26 -16.74
C LYS A 37 -36.42 -49.12 -17.71
N HIS A 38 -37.25 -48.96 -18.75
CA HIS A 38 -37.11 -47.83 -19.68
C HIS A 38 -37.25 -46.47 -18.97
N SER A 39 -38.19 -46.34 -18.02
CA SER A 39 -38.35 -45.10 -17.26
C SER A 39 -37.16 -44.81 -16.34
N PHE A 40 -36.53 -45.85 -15.77
CA PHE A 40 -35.35 -45.72 -14.93
C PHE A 40 -34.12 -45.40 -15.78
N ASP A 41 -33.92 -46.09 -16.90
CA ASP A 41 -32.82 -45.84 -17.83
C ASP A 41 -32.93 -44.42 -18.41
N ALA A 42 -34.13 -43.99 -18.83
CA ALA A 42 -34.36 -42.62 -19.31
C ALA A 42 -34.09 -41.57 -18.22
N LYS A 43 -34.49 -41.82 -16.97
CA LYS A 43 -34.19 -40.92 -15.84
C LYS A 43 -32.70 -40.91 -15.51
N LEU A 44 -32.01 -42.04 -15.58
CA LEU A 44 -30.57 -42.13 -15.34
C LEU A 44 -29.79 -41.38 -16.42
N GLU A 45 -30.13 -41.54 -17.69
CA GLU A 45 -29.49 -40.79 -18.78
C GLU A 45 -29.81 -39.29 -18.71
N ALA A 46 -31.04 -38.91 -18.33
CA ALA A 46 -31.38 -37.52 -18.08
C ALA A 46 -30.58 -36.93 -16.89
N LEU A 47 -30.43 -37.68 -15.78
CA LEU A 47 -29.63 -37.22 -14.64
C LEU A 47 -28.14 -37.14 -14.96
N LYS A 48 -27.60 -38.09 -15.74
CA LYS A 48 -26.20 -38.05 -16.21
C LYS A 48 -25.95 -36.83 -17.10
N THR A 49 -26.86 -36.54 -18.03
CA THR A 49 -26.73 -35.37 -18.91
C THR A 49 -26.90 -34.06 -18.14
N ASP A 50 -27.81 -33.97 -17.17
CA ASP A 50 -27.95 -32.81 -16.27
C ASP A 50 -26.69 -32.61 -15.41
N LEU A 51 -26.14 -33.67 -14.81
CA LEU A 51 -24.88 -33.60 -14.05
C LEU A 51 -23.71 -33.12 -14.93
N ALA A 52 -23.60 -33.64 -16.16
CA ALA A 52 -22.56 -33.22 -17.10
C ALA A 52 -22.76 -31.78 -17.61
N ALA A 53 -24.00 -31.30 -17.71
CA ALA A 53 -24.30 -29.92 -18.03
C ALA A 53 -23.93 -28.98 -16.86
N LYS A 54 -24.35 -29.32 -15.63
CA LYS A 54 -24.02 -28.56 -14.41
C LYS A 54 -22.53 -28.55 -14.10
N GLY A 55 -21.81 -29.64 -14.36
CA GLY A 55 -20.35 -29.68 -14.24
C GLY A 55 -19.67 -28.65 -15.15
N ARG A 56 -20.09 -28.58 -16.42
CA ARG A 56 -19.57 -27.58 -17.39
C ARG A 56 -19.92 -26.15 -16.99
N GLU A 57 -21.12 -25.92 -16.44
CA GLU A 57 -21.53 -24.61 -15.94
C GLU A 57 -20.67 -24.18 -14.74
N ILE A 58 -20.42 -25.08 -13.78
CA ILE A 58 -19.53 -24.82 -12.64
C ILE A 58 -18.11 -24.50 -13.11
N ASP A 59 -17.58 -25.23 -14.09
CA ASP A 59 -16.25 -24.98 -14.63
C ASP A 59 -16.17 -23.62 -15.35
N ALA A 60 -17.20 -23.26 -16.13
CA ALA A 60 -17.28 -21.94 -16.77
C ALA A 60 -17.39 -20.81 -15.73
N LEU A 61 -18.22 -21.00 -14.69
CA LEU A 61 -18.38 -20.05 -13.58
C LEU A 61 -17.14 -19.95 -12.69
N ARG A 62 -16.27 -20.97 -12.63
CA ARG A 62 -14.98 -20.89 -11.95
C ARG A 62 -13.91 -20.25 -12.81
N ALA A 63 -13.88 -20.56 -14.11
CA ALA A 63 -12.88 -20.05 -15.05
C ALA A 63 -12.97 -18.53 -15.24
N GLY A 64 -14.19 -17.97 -15.32
CA GLY A 64 -14.40 -16.53 -15.51
C GLY A 64 -13.82 -15.66 -14.38
N PRO A 65 -14.23 -15.88 -13.11
CA PRO A 65 -13.71 -15.14 -11.96
C PRO A 65 -12.22 -15.37 -11.70
N MET A 66 -11.70 -16.60 -11.89
CA MET A 66 -10.27 -16.88 -11.72
C MET A 66 -9.43 -16.14 -12.77
N SER A 67 -9.85 -16.17 -14.04
CA SER A 67 -9.18 -15.42 -15.12
C SER A 67 -9.23 -13.91 -14.86
N THR A 68 -10.38 -13.39 -14.42
CA THR A 68 -10.53 -11.97 -14.07
C THR A 68 -9.64 -11.58 -12.89
N ARG A 69 -9.53 -12.42 -11.85
CA ARG A 69 -8.65 -12.18 -10.70
C ARG A 69 -7.18 -12.20 -11.11
N ALA A 70 -6.76 -13.16 -11.92
CA ALA A 70 -5.39 -13.23 -12.43
C ALA A 70 -5.04 -12.00 -13.29
N ALA A 71 -5.96 -11.56 -14.17
CA ALA A 71 -5.77 -10.36 -14.97
C ALA A 71 -5.67 -9.09 -14.10
N ARG A 72 -6.52 -8.97 -13.06
CA ARG A 72 -6.43 -7.85 -12.09
C ARG A 72 -5.12 -7.88 -11.33
N GLN A 73 -4.67 -9.05 -10.88
CA GLN A 73 -3.40 -9.21 -10.18
C GLN A 73 -2.23 -8.80 -11.08
N ALA A 74 -2.20 -9.24 -12.34
CA ALA A 74 -1.18 -8.85 -13.29
C ALA A 74 -1.14 -7.33 -13.55
N ILE A 75 -2.30 -6.66 -13.57
CA ILE A 75 -2.38 -5.19 -13.68
C ILE A 75 -1.80 -4.54 -12.43
N ILE A 76 -2.14 -5.02 -11.23
CA ILE A 76 -1.60 -4.50 -9.97
C ILE A 76 -0.10 -4.68 -9.91
N ASP A 77 0.41 -5.86 -10.26
CA ASP A 77 1.85 -6.16 -10.24
C ASP A 77 2.60 -5.29 -11.25
N LYS A 78 2.02 -5.07 -12.44
CA LYS A 78 2.57 -4.11 -13.41
C LYS A 78 2.66 -2.69 -12.81
N ARG A 79 1.62 -2.22 -12.13
CA ARG A 79 1.63 -0.90 -11.48
C ARG A 79 2.63 -0.82 -10.32
N ARG A 80 2.82 -1.91 -9.57
CA ARG A 80 3.85 -2.00 -8.53
C ARG A 80 5.25 -1.85 -9.10
N VAL A 81 5.55 -2.55 -10.20
CA VAL A 81 6.86 -2.41 -10.89
C VAL A 81 7.07 -0.99 -11.39
N GLU A 82 6.07 -0.40 -12.07
CA GLU A 82 6.13 1.00 -12.52
C GLU A 82 6.34 1.98 -11.35
N ALA A 83 5.68 1.76 -10.22
CA ALA A 83 5.83 2.58 -9.02
C ALA A 83 7.23 2.46 -8.40
N VAL A 84 7.78 1.25 -8.33
CA VAL A 84 9.15 1.00 -7.86
C VAL A 84 10.17 1.72 -8.76
N ASP A 85 9.99 1.67 -10.09
CA ASP A 85 10.87 2.36 -11.04
C ASP A 85 10.80 3.89 -10.88
N GLN A 86 9.60 4.45 -10.72
CA GLN A 86 9.41 5.88 -10.45
C GLN A 86 10.07 6.30 -9.14
N PHE A 87 9.91 5.48 -8.09
CA PHE A 87 10.49 5.73 -6.78
C PHE A 87 12.02 5.68 -6.80
N TRP A 88 12.58 4.70 -7.50
CA TRP A 88 14.01 4.59 -7.73
C TRP A 88 14.56 5.75 -8.57
N GLY A 89 13.81 6.18 -9.58
CA GLY A 89 14.09 7.40 -10.35
C GLY A 89 14.20 8.62 -9.43
N ALA A 90 13.23 8.79 -8.54
CA ALA A 90 13.20 9.87 -7.56
C ALA A 90 14.41 9.83 -6.61
N LEU A 91 14.79 8.63 -6.12
CA LEU A 91 15.96 8.45 -5.26
C LEU A 91 17.26 8.85 -5.97
N LYS A 92 17.43 8.46 -7.24
CA LYS A 92 18.60 8.83 -8.05
C LYS A 92 18.73 10.34 -8.24
N VAL A 93 17.61 11.04 -8.46
CA VAL A 93 17.61 12.52 -8.58
C VAL A 93 18.10 13.19 -7.30
N MET A 94 17.89 12.57 -6.12
CA MET A 94 18.33 13.10 -4.82
C MET A 94 19.79 12.76 -4.45
N GLN A 95 20.47 11.88 -5.18
CA GLN A 95 21.86 11.47 -4.89
C GLN A 95 22.86 12.63 -4.77
N PRO A 96 22.83 13.67 -5.64
CA PRO A 96 23.71 14.83 -5.47
C PRO A 96 23.49 15.53 -4.13
N GLY A 97 22.26 15.52 -3.62
CA GLY A 97 21.95 16.12 -2.33
C GLY A 97 22.46 15.34 -1.14
N LYS A 98 22.46 14.00 -1.25
CA LYS A 98 23.13 13.13 -0.29
C LYS A 98 24.65 13.32 -0.30
N ALA A 99 25.27 13.45 -1.48
CA ALA A 99 26.70 13.77 -1.57
C ALA A 99 27.04 15.10 -0.87
N ALA A 100 26.17 16.10 -1.04
CA ALA A 100 26.26 17.37 -0.32
C ALA A 100 26.17 17.20 1.21
N ALA A 101 25.29 16.31 1.70
CA ALA A 101 25.21 15.97 3.11
C ALA A 101 26.53 15.38 3.64
N GLY A 102 27.21 14.53 2.86
CA GLY A 102 28.52 13.98 3.21
C GLY A 102 29.59 15.06 3.40
N ILE A 103 29.60 16.07 2.54
CA ILE A 103 30.53 17.21 2.67
C ILE A 103 30.19 18.04 3.90
N LEU A 104 28.91 18.33 4.15
CA LEU A 104 28.48 19.05 5.35
C LEU A 104 28.82 18.30 6.64
N GLY A 105 28.71 16.97 6.64
CA GLY A 105 29.06 16.13 7.79
C GLY A 105 30.55 16.19 8.18
N ALA A 106 31.42 16.49 7.22
CA ALA A 106 32.85 16.67 7.45
C ALA A 106 33.23 18.09 7.94
N LEU A 107 32.29 19.04 7.87
CA LEU A 107 32.54 20.44 8.20
C LEU A 107 31.91 20.80 9.57
N PRO A 108 32.60 21.58 10.41
CA PRO A 108 31.98 22.17 11.59
C PRO A 108 31.02 23.28 11.15
N PHE A 109 29.75 22.92 10.91
CA PHE A 109 28.74 23.81 10.32
C PHE A 109 28.69 25.19 11.00
N ASP A 110 28.74 25.22 12.33
CA ASP A 110 28.68 26.46 13.12
C ASP A 110 29.84 27.42 12.80
N ASP A 111 31.07 26.91 12.73
CA ASP A 111 32.26 27.72 12.47
C ASP A 111 32.27 28.20 11.01
N VAL A 112 31.88 27.32 10.09
CA VAL A 112 31.80 27.65 8.65
C VAL A 112 30.68 28.67 8.40
N ALA A 113 29.54 28.58 9.09
CA ALA A 113 28.46 29.54 8.98
C ALA A 113 28.85 30.93 9.51
N GLU A 114 29.65 31.02 10.56
CA GLU A 114 30.19 32.30 11.04
C GLU A 114 31.26 32.88 10.11
N LEU A 115 32.04 32.03 9.45
CA LEU A 115 33.01 32.46 8.45
C LEU A 115 32.33 33.02 7.19
N THR A 116 31.29 32.35 6.68
CA THR A 116 30.57 32.77 5.46
C THR A 116 29.77 34.07 5.66
N LYS A 117 29.40 34.44 6.89
CA LYS A 117 28.87 35.78 7.21
C LYS A 117 29.85 36.91 6.85
N LYS A 118 31.16 36.65 7.01
CA LYS A 118 32.21 37.67 6.94
C LYS A 118 32.97 37.65 5.61
N ASP A 119 33.19 36.47 5.04
CA ASP A 119 34.03 36.27 3.87
C ASP A 119 33.21 35.90 2.61
N ALA A 120 33.30 36.75 1.58
CA ALA A 120 32.67 36.49 0.29
C ALA A 120 33.29 35.30 -0.46
N LYS A 121 34.59 35.05 -0.29
CA LYS A 121 35.29 33.92 -0.93
C LYS A 121 34.85 32.59 -0.32
N ALA A 122 34.63 32.56 1.00
CA ALA A 122 34.06 31.41 1.68
C ALA A 122 32.65 31.08 1.14
N ARG A 123 31.80 32.10 0.88
CA ARG A 123 30.49 31.92 0.23
C ARG A 123 30.60 31.37 -1.19
N GLU A 124 31.58 31.84 -1.95
CA GLU A 124 31.81 31.42 -3.34
C GLU A 124 32.14 29.93 -3.46
N MET A 125 32.86 29.36 -2.49
CA MET A 125 33.10 27.90 -2.46
C MET A 125 31.80 27.10 -2.48
N PHE A 126 30.75 27.62 -1.83
CA PHE A 126 29.44 26.96 -1.76
C PHE A 126 28.57 27.18 -3.00
N ASN A 127 28.91 28.10 -3.90
CA ASN A 127 28.20 28.27 -5.18
C ASN A 127 28.42 27.09 -6.14
N SER A 128 29.50 26.33 -5.95
CA SER A 128 29.81 25.14 -6.76
C SER A 128 28.88 23.96 -6.48
N PHE A 129 28.25 23.93 -5.29
CA PHE A 129 27.14 23.03 -5.01
C PHE A 129 25.93 23.59 -5.75
N GLY A 130 25.66 23.01 -6.93
CA GLY A 130 24.63 23.49 -7.85
C GLY A 130 23.24 23.64 -7.22
N ASP A 131 22.27 24.12 -8.00
CA ASP A 131 20.90 24.34 -7.54
C ASP A 131 20.12 23.02 -7.37
N THR A 132 20.53 22.28 -6.36
CA THR A 132 19.97 21.02 -5.85
C THR A 132 18.56 21.19 -5.28
N ALA A 133 18.08 22.42 -5.05
CA ALA A 133 16.70 22.68 -4.67
C ALA A 133 15.71 22.14 -5.73
N LYS A 134 16.08 22.20 -7.01
CA LYS A 134 15.30 21.63 -8.11
C LYS A 134 15.15 20.11 -8.01
N ALA A 135 16.14 19.42 -7.44
CA ALA A 135 16.08 17.96 -7.30
C ALA A 135 14.99 17.53 -6.31
N VAL A 136 14.79 18.28 -5.22
CA VAL A 136 13.74 18.03 -4.23
C VAL A 136 12.35 18.36 -4.80
N GLU A 137 12.25 19.39 -5.65
CA GLU A 137 10.99 19.74 -6.30
C GLU A 137 10.55 18.69 -7.32
N VAL A 138 11.49 18.20 -8.15
CA VAL A 138 11.25 17.09 -9.09
C VAL A 138 10.79 15.82 -8.36
N PHE A 139 11.38 15.55 -7.19
CA PHE A 139 10.99 14.42 -6.33
C PHE A 139 9.51 14.47 -5.94
N ASN A 140 9.02 15.62 -5.46
CA ASN A 140 7.64 15.75 -4.97
C ASN A 140 6.59 15.46 -6.06
N HIS A 141 6.85 15.80 -7.32
CA HIS A 141 5.87 15.57 -8.39
C HIS A 141 5.76 14.10 -8.83
N GLN A 142 6.88 13.38 -8.90
CA GLN A 142 6.88 12.01 -9.44
C GLN A 142 6.59 10.96 -8.36
N ALA A 143 7.08 11.16 -7.13
CA ALA A 143 6.94 10.17 -6.06
C ALA A 143 5.50 10.01 -5.56
N HIS A 144 4.71 11.10 -5.51
CA HIS A 144 3.33 11.04 -5.00
C HIS A 144 2.40 10.20 -5.90
N ALA A 145 2.66 10.14 -7.20
CA ALA A 145 1.87 9.32 -8.12
C ALA A 145 2.08 7.80 -7.90
N ALA A 146 3.24 7.42 -7.36
CA ALA A 146 3.62 6.04 -7.09
C ALA A 146 3.15 5.55 -5.71
N GLU A 147 2.85 6.46 -4.76
CA GLU A 147 2.46 6.11 -3.38
C GLU A 147 1.37 5.04 -3.25
N PRO A 148 0.28 5.02 -4.06
CA PRO A 148 -0.79 4.03 -3.90
C PRO A 148 -0.36 2.57 -4.12
N TYR A 149 0.77 2.35 -4.78
CA TYR A 149 1.26 1.02 -5.15
C TYR A 149 2.50 0.58 -4.36
N LEU A 150 2.94 1.40 -3.40
CA LEU A 150 4.09 1.13 -2.54
C LEU A 150 3.63 0.79 -1.12
N SER A 151 4.50 0.12 -0.37
CA SER A 151 4.24 -0.12 1.05
C SER A 151 4.27 1.20 1.83
N PRO A 152 3.50 1.32 2.92
CA PRO A 152 3.58 2.48 3.80
C PRO A 152 5.00 2.72 4.32
N LEU A 153 5.75 1.64 4.58
CA LEU A 153 7.13 1.72 5.08
C LEU A 153 8.07 2.35 4.05
N ALA A 154 7.99 1.96 2.78
CA ALA A 154 8.77 2.58 1.71
C ALA A 154 8.51 4.09 1.65
N ILE A 155 7.23 4.47 1.72
CA ILE A 155 6.80 5.88 1.70
C ILE A 155 7.36 6.64 2.91
N GLY A 156 7.24 6.07 4.11
CA GLY A 156 7.77 6.69 5.34
C GLY A 156 9.28 6.90 5.29
N LEU A 157 10.03 5.87 4.88
CA LEU A 157 11.49 5.93 4.73
C LEU A 157 11.90 7.00 3.72
N MET A 158 11.23 7.07 2.57
CA MET A 158 11.56 8.05 1.54
C MET A 158 11.25 9.48 1.98
N LYS A 159 10.16 9.72 2.72
CA LYS A 159 9.87 11.05 3.26
C LYS A 159 10.91 11.49 4.30
N ALA A 160 11.38 10.55 5.13
CA ALA A 160 12.49 10.82 6.04
C ALA A 160 13.80 11.11 5.27
N TYR A 161 14.07 10.36 4.21
CA TYR A 161 15.22 10.57 3.33
C TYR A 161 15.18 11.94 2.64
N SER A 162 14.07 12.28 1.98
CA SER A 162 13.91 13.55 1.26
C SER A 162 14.04 14.74 2.21
N MET A 163 13.52 14.62 3.43
CA MET A 163 13.68 15.62 4.47
C MET A 163 15.13 15.82 4.90
N GLY A 164 15.87 14.74 5.15
CA GLY A 164 17.29 14.85 5.51
C GLY A 164 18.10 15.50 4.38
N VAL A 165 17.82 15.14 3.13
CA VAL A 165 18.44 15.78 1.95
C VAL A 165 18.05 17.26 1.88
N ALA A 166 16.77 17.61 2.01
CA ALA A 166 16.29 18.98 1.95
C ALA A 166 16.91 19.85 3.06
N PHE A 167 17.05 19.30 4.25
CA PHE A 167 17.72 19.97 5.36
C PHE A 167 19.18 20.30 5.06
N CYS A 168 19.94 19.36 4.49
CA CYS A 168 21.30 19.62 4.03
C CYS A 168 21.35 20.69 2.93
N GLN A 169 20.35 20.74 2.04
CA GLN A 169 20.27 21.82 1.05
C GLN A 169 20.04 23.20 1.68
N ILE A 170 19.20 23.27 2.71
CA ILE A 170 18.98 24.52 3.44
C ILE A 170 20.28 24.97 4.11
N GLN A 171 21.03 24.04 4.70
CA GLN A 171 22.36 24.35 5.26
C GLN A 171 23.30 24.92 4.20
N ILE A 172 23.40 24.30 3.01
CA ILE A 172 24.21 24.82 1.89
C ILE A 172 23.73 26.20 1.46
N ALA A 173 22.42 26.42 1.35
CA ALA A 173 21.85 27.71 0.97
C ALA A 173 22.20 28.81 2.00
N ILE A 174 22.21 28.48 3.28
CA ILE A 174 22.64 29.39 4.35
C ILE A 174 24.12 29.73 4.23
N LEU A 175 24.97 28.73 3.98
CA LEU A 175 26.41 28.94 3.78
C LEU A 175 26.69 29.77 2.52
N ARG A 176 25.90 29.58 1.46
CA ARG A 176 26.00 30.34 0.20
C ARG A 176 25.61 31.80 0.37
N THR A 177 24.55 32.07 1.13
CA THR A 177 24.02 33.43 1.34
C THR A 177 24.78 34.19 2.43
N GLY A 178 25.30 33.47 3.43
CA GLY A 178 25.96 34.06 4.60
C GLY A 178 24.97 34.64 5.61
N ILE A 179 23.71 34.18 5.63
CA ILE A 179 22.69 34.63 6.59
C ILE A 179 23.01 34.15 8.01
N GLY A 180 23.76 33.05 8.14
CA GLY A 180 24.20 32.50 9.42
C GLY A 180 23.39 31.34 9.95
N LYS A 181 23.94 30.66 10.97
CA LYS A 181 23.34 29.46 11.55
C LYS A 181 21.96 29.68 12.18
N ASP A 182 21.69 30.90 12.65
CA ASP A 182 20.42 31.26 13.31
C ASP A 182 19.22 31.26 12.35
N ALA A 183 19.45 31.12 11.04
CA ALA A 183 18.41 30.96 10.03
C ALA A 183 17.67 29.61 10.13
N ILE A 184 18.27 28.59 10.75
CA ILE A 184 17.59 27.32 11.05
C ILE A 184 17.18 27.35 12.51
N SER A 185 15.87 27.29 12.76
CA SER A 185 15.37 27.19 14.13
C SER A 185 15.75 25.84 14.74
N ALA A 186 16.14 25.85 16.02
CA ALA A 186 16.46 24.63 16.77
C ALA A 186 15.29 23.63 16.75
N SER A 187 14.05 24.11 16.73
CA SER A 187 12.85 23.28 16.62
C SER A 187 12.77 22.54 15.28
N SER A 188 13.15 23.17 14.16
CA SER A 188 13.16 22.51 12.85
C SER A 188 14.21 21.40 12.83
N THR A 189 15.41 21.67 13.37
CA THR A 189 16.46 20.67 13.51
C THR A 189 16.00 19.48 14.36
N GLU A 190 15.39 19.72 15.52
CA GLU A 190 14.90 18.66 16.40
C GLU A 190 13.81 17.82 15.72
N THR A 191 12.90 18.45 14.97
CA THR A 191 11.82 17.76 14.26
C THR A 191 12.37 16.82 13.19
N ILE A 192 13.41 17.25 12.47
CA ILE A 192 14.09 16.42 11.47
C ILE A 192 14.80 15.24 12.12
N LEU A 193 15.54 15.47 13.21
CA LEU A 193 16.22 14.39 13.93
C LEU A 193 15.22 13.37 14.50
N LYS A 194 14.04 13.82 14.96
CA LYS A 194 12.93 12.95 15.38
C LYS A 194 12.38 12.12 14.22
N ALA A 195 12.13 12.74 13.06
CA ALA A 195 11.66 12.03 11.88
C ALA A 195 12.68 10.97 11.41
N LEU A 196 13.97 11.33 11.37
CA LEU A 196 15.06 10.40 11.05
C LEU A 196 15.18 9.26 12.09
N SER A 197 15.02 9.56 13.38
CA SER A 197 15.03 8.55 14.44
C SER A 197 13.82 7.61 14.37
N ALA A 198 12.66 8.10 13.92
CA ALA A 198 11.49 7.27 13.69
C ALA A 198 11.66 6.34 12.48
N ALA A 199 12.36 6.80 11.43
CA ALA A 199 12.71 6.00 10.27
C ALA A 199 13.79 4.94 10.58
N LEU A 200 14.72 5.26 11.48
CA LEU A 200 15.78 4.35 11.95
C LEU A 200 15.80 4.26 13.48
N PRO A 201 14.89 3.49 14.10
CA PRO A 201 14.83 3.35 15.56
C PRO A 201 16.15 2.85 16.16
N ASP A 202 16.83 1.93 15.47
CA ASP A 202 18.12 1.37 15.90
C ASP A 202 19.24 2.42 15.94
N TRP A 203 19.07 3.52 15.19
CA TRP A 203 20.02 4.64 15.13
C TRP A 203 19.64 5.80 16.05
N SER A 204 18.47 5.75 16.70
CA SER A 204 17.95 6.82 17.57
C SER A 204 18.99 7.34 18.57
N THR A 205 19.67 6.44 19.29
CA THR A 205 20.69 6.82 20.28
C THR A 205 21.89 7.51 19.64
N TYR A 206 22.30 7.04 18.46
CA TYR A 206 23.41 7.64 17.72
C TYR A 206 23.05 9.03 17.18
N ILE A 207 21.84 9.19 16.66
CA ILE A 207 21.28 10.46 16.18
C ILE A 207 21.19 11.47 17.32
N GLN A 208 20.68 11.07 18.49
CA GLN A 208 20.57 11.96 19.65
C GLN A 208 21.95 12.41 20.16
N LYS A 209 22.93 11.51 20.15
CA LYS A 209 24.28 11.81 20.64
C LYS A 209 25.05 12.77 19.74
N HIS A 210 24.94 12.61 18.42
CA HIS A 210 25.76 13.34 17.45
C HIS A 210 25.00 14.42 16.67
N GLY A 211 23.67 14.46 16.82
CA GLY A 211 22.80 15.46 16.22
C GLY A 211 22.90 15.49 14.71
N VAL A 212 23.11 16.69 14.17
CA VAL A 212 23.09 16.94 12.72
C VAL A 212 24.31 16.37 11.99
N ALA A 213 25.44 16.22 12.67
CA ALA A 213 26.69 15.79 12.03
C ALA A 213 26.58 14.40 11.39
N VAL A 214 25.69 13.55 11.93
CA VAL A 214 25.52 12.16 11.46
C VAL A 214 24.43 11.99 10.41
N VAL A 215 23.74 13.06 9.99
CA VAL A 215 22.65 12.99 9.00
C VAL A 215 23.09 12.27 7.72
N HIS A 216 24.32 12.49 7.26
CA HIS A 216 24.82 11.82 6.06
C HIS A 216 24.91 10.28 6.19
N HIS A 217 25.37 9.76 7.34
CA HIS A 217 25.38 8.32 7.62
C HIS A 217 23.96 7.75 7.78
N VAL A 218 23.06 8.53 8.37
CA VAL A 218 21.65 8.16 8.51
C VAL A 218 20.99 8.04 7.13
N LEU A 219 21.30 8.96 6.21
CA LEU A 219 20.80 8.89 4.83
C LEU A 219 21.30 7.65 4.08
N ASP A 220 22.56 7.24 4.26
CA ASP A 220 23.08 5.97 3.72
C ASP A 220 22.25 4.77 4.18
N GLU A 221 21.91 4.74 5.46
CA GLU A 221 21.20 3.60 6.04
C GLU A 221 19.72 3.60 5.67
N ILE A 222 19.06 4.77 5.62
CA ILE A 222 17.70 4.89 5.12
C ILE A 222 17.64 4.42 3.65
N GLU A 223 18.62 4.80 2.82
CA GLU A 223 18.67 4.37 1.42
C GLU A 223 18.74 2.85 1.28
N LYS A 224 19.58 2.18 2.07
CA LYS A 224 19.64 0.70 2.08
C LYS A 224 18.30 0.08 2.47
N ARG A 225 17.60 0.65 3.47
CA ARG A 225 16.27 0.17 3.87
C ARG A 225 15.23 0.40 2.79
N ILE A 226 15.27 1.55 2.11
CA ILE A 226 14.41 1.80 0.94
C ILE A 226 14.66 0.73 -0.12
N LEU A 227 15.91 0.45 -0.47
CA LEU A 227 16.25 -0.56 -1.48
C LEU A 227 15.78 -1.97 -1.09
N ALA A 228 16.00 -2.36 0.16
CA ALA A 228 15.52 -3.64 0.68
C ALA A 228 13.99 -3.74 0.62
N GLU A 229 13.30 -2.64 0.92
CA GLU A 229 11.85 -2.57 0.91
C GLU A 229 11.27 -2.60 -0.51
N LEU A 230 11.89 -1.90 -1.46
CA LEU A 230 11.51 -1.98 -2.87
C LEU A 230 11.67 -3.41 -3.42
N GLN A 231 12.75 -4.10 -3.03
CA GLN A 231 12.94 -5.51 -3.36
C GLN A 231 11.85 -6.40 -2.72
N ARG A 232 11.48 -6.14 -1.47
CA ARG A 232 10.40 -6.84 -0.77
C ARG A 232 9.05 -6.70 -1.51
N ILE A 233 8.74 -5.51 -2.02
CA ILE A 233 7.54 -5.23 -2.83
C ILE A 233 7.58 -6.02 -4.14
N LEU A 234 8.73 -6.07 -4.83
CA LEU A 234 8.89 -6.84 -6.07
C LEU A 234 8.78 -8.36 -5.85
N ASP A 235 9.21 -8.85 -4.69
CA ASP A 235 9.04 -10.24 -4.26
C ASP A 235 7.57 -10.58 -3.91
N GLY A 236 6.68 -9.59 -3.85
CA GLY A 236 5.26 -9.78 -3.54
C GLY A 236 4.97 -10.14 -2.08
N LYS A 237 5.89 -9.81 -1.16
CA LYS A 237 5.71 -10.04 0.28
C LYS A 237 4.71 -9.03 0.85
N GLU A 238 3.80 -9.51 1.69
CA GLU A 238 2.77 -8.68 2.34
C GLU A 238 3.34 -7.91 3.54
N ASP A 239 2.70 -6.78 3.88
CA ASP A 239 3.09 -5.92 5.00
C ASP A 239 2.61 -6.52 6.32
N ASP A 240 3.44 -6.44 7.36
CA ASP A 240 3.01 -6.76 8.74
C ASP A 240 2.25 -5.56 9.35
N GLU A 241 1.22 -5.81 10.17
CA GLU A 241 0.46 -4.77 10.88
C GLU A 241 1.38 -3.86 11.71
N ALA A 242 2.44 -4.43 12.30
CA ALA A 242 3.43 -3.67 13.06
C ALA A 242 4.22 -2.67 12.18
N GLU A 243 4.53 -3.06 10.94
CA GLU A 243 5.23 -2.22 9.97
C GLU A 243 4.35 -1.06 9.51
N VAL A 244 3.06 -1.34 9.26
CA VAL A 244 2.07 -0.31 8.87
C VAL A 244 1.93 0.75 9.96
N ALA A 245 1.84 0.35 11.23
CA ALA A 245 1.75 1.28 12.35
C ALA A 245 3.03 2.14 12.50
N SER A 246 4.20 1.54 12.27
CA SER A 246 5.47 2.25 12.29
C SER A 246 5.56 3.29 11.16
N ALA A 247 5.19 2.88 9.95
CA ALA A 247 5.16 3.74 8.77
C ALA A 247 4.23 4.94 8.94
N ALA A 248 3.06 4.75 9.53
CA ALA A 248 2.12 5.85 9.79
C ALA A 248 2.76 6.95 10.66
N ARG A 249 3.47 6.56 11.73
CA ARG A 249 4.20 7.50 12.59
C ARG A 249 5.30 8.24 11.83
N MET A 250 6.05 7.54 10.97
CA MET A 250 7.09 8.18 10.14
C MET A 250 6.48 9.23 9.21
N ILE A 251 5.37 8.91 8.54
CA ILE A 251 4.71 9.82 7.59
C ILE A 251 4.18 11.06 8.31
N GLU A 252 3.62 10.91 9.51
CA GLU A 252 3.13 12.03 10.32
C GLU A 252 4.27 12.98 10.71
N LEU A 253 5.33 12.43 11.32
CA LEU A 253 6.53 13.20 11.69
C LEU A 253 7.17 13.85 10.47
N ALA A 254 7.17 13.17 9.33
CA ALA A 254 7.72 13.71 8.11
C ALA A 254 6.94 14.94 7.61
N ARG A 255 5.61 14.86 7.61
CA ARG A 255 4.74 15.97 7.23
C ARG A 255 4.85 17.17 8.17
N ASP A 256 5.08 16.93 9.46
CA ASP A 256 5.27 18.00 10.43
C ASP A 256 6.59 18.74 10.20
N ALA A 257 7.69 18.02 9.94
CA ALA A 257 8.96 18.69 9.64
C ALA A 257 8.96 19.36 8.26
N GLU A 258 8.33 18.79 7.24
CA GLU A 258 8.16 19.47 5.94
C GLU A 258 7.46 20.82 6.10
N ARG A 259 6.40 20.87 6.91
CA ARG A 259 5.70 22.13 7.23
C ARG A 259 6.62 23.13 7.93
N GLY A 260 7.44 22.66 8.89
CA GLY A 260 8.43 23.51 9.55
C GLY A 260 9.50 24.06 8.59
N LEU A 261 9.99 23.22 7.66
CA LEU A 261 10.95 23.62 6.64
C LEU A 261 10.38 24.64 5.66
N GLN A 262 9.13 24.46 5.23
CA GLN A 262 8.45 25.42 4.35
C GLN A 262 8.23 26.78 5.03
N GLN A 263 7.87 26.77 6.32
CA GLN A 263 7.76 28.01 7.10
C GLN A 263 9.10 28.73 7.20
N ALA A 264 10.18 28.01 7.54
CA ALA A 264 11.52 28.59 7.60
C ALA A 264 11.99 29.15 6.25
N LYS A 265 11.67 28.47 5.13
CA LYS A 265 11.95 28.96 3.79
C LYS A 265 11.21 30.27 3.50
N MET A 266 9.91 30.34 3.79
CA MET A 266 9.11 31.56 3.61
C MET A 266 9.60 32.72 4.48
N GLU A 267 10.03 32.46 5.71
CA GLU A 267 10.62 33.47 6.61
C GLU A 267 11.94 34.01 6.07
N ALA A 268 12.79 33.15 5.52
CA ALA A 268 14.05 33.53 4.89
C ALA A 268 13.83 34.36 3.61
N GLU A 269 12.87 33.98 2.76
CA GLU A 269 12.55 34.70 1.52
C GLU A 269 11.87 36.06 1.77
N THR A 270 11.11 36.20 2.86
CA THR A 270 10.44 37.47 3.24
C THR A 270 11.33 38.41 4.07
N GLY A 271 12.59 38.04 4.31
CA GLY A 271 13.54 38.89 5.04
C GLY A 271 13.14 39.18 6.48
N GLY A 272 12.45 38.25 7.16
CA GLY A 272 12.05 38.39 8.56
C GLY A 272 10.94 39.43 8.82
N LYS A 273 10.29 39.97 7.77
CA LYS A 273 9.11 40.85 7.91
C LYS A 273 7.82 40.08 7.71
N LEU A 274 7.50 39.15 8.61
CA LEU A 274 6.12 38.67 8.75
C LEU A 274 5.36 39.57 9.74
N PRO A 275 4.10 39.96 9.43
CA PRO A 275 3.27 40.71 10.35
C PRO A 275 3.02 39.84 11.59
N ARG A 276 3.36 40.37 12.77
CA ARG A 276 3.20 39.73 14.10
C ARG A 276 1.75 39.38 14.49
N GLY A 277 0.81 39.28 13.55
CA GLY A 277 -0.63 39.09 13.82
C GLY A 277 -1.22 37.70 13.55
N GLY A 278 -0.45 36.74 13.00
CA GLY A 278 -1.04 35.49 12.46
C GLY A 278 -1.28 34.34 13.47
N ALA A 279 -0.58 34.32 14.61
CA ALA A 279 -0.61 33.16 15.52
C ALA A 279 -1.94 32.98 16.29
N ALA A 280 -2.83 33.99 16.27
CA ALA A 280 -4.11 33.92 16.97
C ALA A 280 -5.23 33.23 16.15
N ALA A 281 -5.09 33.09 14.83
CA ALA A 281 -6.19 32.64 13.98
C ALA A 281 -6.33 31.10 13.88
N ILE A 282 -5.27 30.34 14.14
CA ILE A 282 -5.28 28.88 13.91
C ILE A 282 -5.83 28.10 15.12
N ARG A 283 -5.95 28.73 16.30
CA ARG A 283 -6.50 28.07 17.50
C ARG A 283 -8.03 28.01 17.55
N ALA A 284 -8.74 28.63 16.60
CA ALA A 284 -10.21 28.74 16.60
C ALA A 284 -10.94 27.61 15.84
N GLN A 285 -10.24 26.63 15.26
CA GLN A 285 -10.86 25.53 14.50
C GLN A 285 -10.80 24.16 15.20
N ARG A 286 -10.76 24.13 16.54
CA ARG A 286 -11.02 22.87 17.28
C ARG A 286 -12.53 22.73 17.49
N PRO A 287 -13.23 21.78 16.84
CA PRO A 287 -14.65 21.57 17.08
C PRO A 287 -14.86 21.15 18.54
N ALA A 288 -15.83 21.80 19.19
CA ALA A 288 -16.20 21.51 20.58
C ALA A 288 -16.64 20.05 20.72
N GLU A 289 -15.92 19.32 21.54
CA GLU A 289 -16.26 17.99 22.04
C GLU A 289 -17.64 18.07 22.73
N LYS A 290 -18.65 17.38 22.19
CA LYS A 290 -19.96 17.27 22.84
C LYS A 290 -19.80 16.37 24.06
N PRO A 291 -20.29 16.78 25.25
CA PRO A 291 -20.24 15.93 26.42
C PRO A 291 -21.20 14.75 26.25
N ASP A 292 -20.70 13.56 26.56
CA ASP A 292 -21.47 12.32 26.67
C ASP A 292 -22.70 12.51 27.57
N ARG A 293 -23.86 12.11 27.04
CA ARG A 293 -25.07 11.96 27.84
C ARG A 293 -25.10 10.53 28.39
N ALA A 294 -25.07 10.46 29.72
CA ALA A 294 -25.56 9.32 30.51
C ALA A 294 -27.08 9.13 30.31
#